data_AF-A0A973PMH4-F1
#
_entry.id   AF-A0A973PMH4-F1
#
_cell.length_a   1.000
_cell.length_b   1.000
_cell.length_c   1.000
_cell.angle_alpha   90.00
_cell.angle_beta   90.00
_cell.angle_gamma   90.00
#
_symmetry.space_group_name_H-M   'P 1'
#
loop_
_entity.id
_entity.type
_entity.pdbx_description
1 polymer ?
#
loop_
_entity_poly.entity_id
_entity_poly.type
_entity_poly.pdbx_seq_one_letter_code
_entity_poly.pdbx_strand_id
1 'polypeptide(L)'
;GGLCAICNVVPGTFVDHCHRTGQVRGVLCFNCNNGLGHFRDNTVVLELAALYLEGEVLWPEFVVLPEPRAGSEVVARTRTYHLARRYRMRHEDVVRMVEGQHGLCVVCWANPPEHVDHCHRSGEVRFALCLSCNTGIGQFRDEAGVVRRALSYLGAVVGEFDEVELSEGELEEFVRADDRLWAEFYSSVTRVG
;
A
#
# COMPACT_ATOMS: atom_id res chain seq x y z
N GLY A 1 11.93 4.58 28.08
CA GLY A 1 10.54 4.71 28.55
C GLY A 1 9.67 3.86 27.66
N GLY A 2 8.74 3.07 28.22
CA GLY A 2 7.94 2.07 27.49
C GLY A 2 6.88 2.64 26.55
N LEU A 3 7.21 3.69 25.78
CA LEU A 3 6.36 4.25 24.73
C LEU A 3 6.52 3.46 23.43
N CYS A 4 5.50 3.53 22.57
CA CYS A 4 5.51 2.90 21.26
C CYS A 4 6.63 3.48 20.39
N ALA A 5 7.49 2.61 19.85
CA ALA A 5 8.67 3.00 19.06
C ALA A 5 8.34 3.79 17.78
N ILE A 6 7.13 3.64 17.22
CA ILE A 6 6.70 4.37 16.02
C ILE A 6 6.08 5.72 16.41
N CYS A 7 4.98 5.72 17.17
CA CYS A 7 4.25 6.96 17.38
C CYS A 7 4.82 7.83 18.51
N ASN A 8 5.51 7.24 19.49
CA ASN A 8 6.04 7.90 20.70
C ASN A 8 5.00 8.68 21.54
N VAL A 9 3.70 8.36 21.41
CA VAL A 9 2.61 9.07 22.11
C VAL A 9 1.97 8.22 23.21
N VAL A 10 1.85 6.91 23.00
CA VAL A 10 1.21 5.99 23.95
C VAL A 10 2.16 4.86 24.34
N PRO A 11 1.94 4.18 25.47
CA PRO A 11 2.71 3.01 25.85
C PRO A 11 2.74 1.93 24.76
N GLY A 12 3.91 1.33 24.56
CA GLY A 12 4.06 0.11 23.78
C GLY A 12 3.65 -1.10 24.61
N THR A 13 2.82 -1.97 24.04
CA THR A 13 2.30 -3.17 24.71
C THR A 13 2.46 -4.44 23.89
N PHE A 14 2.96 -4.33 22.65
CA PHE A 14 3.15 -5.44 21.72
C PHE A 14 4.60 -5.49 21.28
N VAL A 15 5.24 -6.65 21.43
CA VAL A 15 6.59 -6.88 20.90
C VAL A 15 6.47 -7.10 19.41
N ASP A 16 7.13 -6.25 18.63
CA ASP A 16 7.17 -6.34 17.18
C ASP A 16 8.52 -6.90 16.71
N HIS A 17 8.47 -7.68 15.64
CA HIS A 17 9.62 -8.37 15.08
C HIS A 17 9.57 -8.37 13.56
N CYS A 18 10.74 -8.44 12.93
CA CYS A 18 10.86 -8.60 11.50
C CYS A 18 10.37 -9.99 11.10
N HIS A 19 9.33 -10.08 10.26
CA HIS A 19 8.81 -11.37 9.78
C HIS A 19 9.78 -12.13 8.86
N ARG A 20 10.87 -11.50 8.38
CA ARG A 20 11.92 -12.15 7.58
C ARG A 20 13.05 -12.74 8.43
N THR A 21 13.55 -11.95 9.38
CA THR A 21 14.75 -12.29 10.17
C THR A 21 14.43 -12.81 11.57
N GLY A 22 13.18 -12.66 12.02
CA GLY A 22 12.76 -12.96 13.40
C GLY A 22 13.30 -11.98 14.45
N GLN A 23 14.14 -11.01 14.05
CA GLN A 23 14.74 -10.05 14.98
C GLN A 23 13.66 -9.12 15.55
N VAL A 24 13.65 -9.00 16.88
CA VAL A 24 12.80 -8.03 17.59
C VAL A 24 13.26 -6.62 17.22
N ARG A 25 12.32 -5.82 16.70
CA ARG A 25 12.58 -4.43 16.29
C ARG A 25 12.30 -3.45 17.42
N GLY A 26 11.27 -3.72 18.23
CA GLY A 26 10.87 -2.85 19.32
C GLY A 26 9.51 -3.21 19.92
N VAL A 27 9.00 -2.32 20.77
CA VAL A 27 7.66 -2.46 21.37
C VAL A 27 6.74 -1.38 20.80
N LEU A 28 5.61 -1.80 20.25
CA LEU A 28 4.62 -0.96 19.61
C LEU A 28 3.31 -0.93 20.39
N CYS A 29 2.50 0.11 20.16
CA CYS A 29 1.11 0.09 20.59
C CYS A 29 0.27 -0.72 19.60
N PHE A 30 -0.95 -1.08 20.01
CA PHE A 30 -1.89 -1.86 19.18
C PHE A 30 -2.07 -1.26 17.78
N ASN A 31 -2.32 0.05 17.69
CA ASN A 31 -2.61 0.70 16.42
C ASN A 31 -1.42 0.68 15.48
N CYS A 32 -0.22 1.08 15.94
CA CYS A 32 0.96 1.10 15.07
C CYS A 32 1.34 -0.31 14.60
N ASN A 33 1.21 -1.33 15.46
CA ASN A 33 1.45 -2.73 15.09
C ASN A 33 0.46 -3.22 14.02
N ASN A 34 -0.84 -2.93 14.19
CA ASN A 34 -1.85 -3.29 13.19
C ASN A 34 -1.70 -2.47 11.90
N GLY A 35 -1.31 -1.20 11.99
CA GLY A 35 -1.01 -0.35 10.84
C GLY A 35 0.06 -0.98 9.95
N LEU A 36 1.19 -1.40 10.54
CA LEU A 36 2.23 -2.16 9.83
C LEU A 36 1.66 -3.43 9.18
N GLY A 37 0.85 -4.20 9.92
CA GLY A 37 0.19 -5.39 9.40
C GLY A 37 -0.73 -5.14 8.20
N HIS A 38 -1.46 -4.03 8.18
CA HIS A 38 -2.32 -3.64 7.05
C HIS A 38 -1.52 -3.32 5.78
N PHE A 39 -0.31 -2.78 5.93
CA PHE A 39 0.63 -2.57 4.84
C PHE A 39 1.55 -3.77 4.59
N ARG A 40 1.42 -4.85 5.38
CA ARG A 40 2.26 -6.06 5.32
C ARG A 40 3.76 -5.75 5.36
N ASP A 41 4.15 -4.77 6.17
CA ASP A 41 5.53 -4.26 6.26
C ASP A 41 6.12 -3.82 4.90
N ASN A 42 5.28 -3.51 3.91
CA ASN A 42 5.72 -3.08 2.59
C ASN A 42 6.07 -1.58 2.62
N THR A 43 7.36 -1.27 2.58
CA THR A 43 7.88 0.09 2.60
C THR A 43 7.46 0.92 1.40
N VAL A 44 7.27 0.31 0.22
CA VAL A 44 6.79 1.03 -0.97
C VAL A 44 5.37 1.53 -0.74
N VAL A 45 4.47 0.66 -0.25
CA VAL A 45 3.06 1.05 -0.03
C VAL A 45 2.93 2.04 1.15
N LEU A 46 3.78 1.92 2.17
CA LEU A 46 3.85 2.90 3.25
C LEU A 46 4.32 4.28 2.75
N GLU A 47 5.29 4.35 1.84
CA GLU A 47 5.72 5.61 1.21
C GLU A 47 4.59 6.23 0.39
N LEU A 48 3.92 5.43 -0.44
CA LEU A 48 2.75 5.87 -1.21
C LEU A 48 1.62 6.37 -0.29
N ALA A 49 1.40 5.74 0.86
CA ALA A 49 0.42 6.19 1.85
C ALA A 49 0.83 7.51 2.52
N ALA A 50 2.13 7.73 2.76
CA ALA A 50 2.63 9.01 3.29
C ALA A 50 2.42 10.14 2.27
N LEU A 51 2.82 9.94 1.01
CA LEU A 51 2.60 10.89 -0.09
C LEU A 51 1.10 11.21 -0.24
N TYR A 52 0.25 10.18 -0.22
CA TYR A 52 -1.20 10.33 -0.28
C TYR A 52 -1.76 11.26 0.81
N LEU A 53 -1.28 11.10 2.04
CA LEU A 53 -1.72 11.94 3.16
C LEU A 53 -1.27 13.40 3.03
N GLU A 54 -0.17 13.63 2.32
CA GLU A 54 0.35 14.96 2.00
C GLU A 54 -0.33 15.63 0.82
N GLY A 55 -1.24 14.91 0.15
CA GLY A 55 -1.98 15.40 -1.01
C GLY A 55 -1.30 15.08 -2.33
N GLU A 56 -0.26 14.24 -2.32
CA GLU A 56 0.42 13.76 -3.51
C GLU A 56 -0.07 12.35 -3.87
N VAL A 57 -0.33 12.12 -5.16
CA VAL A 57 -0.67 10.79 -5.67
C VAL A 57 0.30 10.45 -6.78
N LEU A 58 1.05 9.37 -6.60
CA LEU A 58 1.87 8.82 -7.66
C LEU A 58 0.98 8.01 -8.61
N TRP A 59 0.86 8.50 -9.84
CA TRP A 59 0.21 7.81 -10.94
C TRP A 59 1.28 7.01 -11.69
N PRO A 60 1.30 5.68 -11.57
CA PRO A 60 2.30 4.86 -12.23
C PRO A 60 2.06 4.84 -13.75
N GLU A 61 3.12 4.70 -14.55
CA GLU A 61 3.02 4.58 -16.01
C GLU A 61 2.29 3.29 -16.44
N PHE A 62 2.30 2.27 -15.58
CA PHE A 62 1.58 1.02 -15.79
C PHE A 62 1.06 0.45 -14.47
N VAL A 63 -0.01 -0.35 -14.55
CA VAL A 63 -0.56 -1.10 -13.41
C VAL A 63 -0.72 -2.58 -13.78
N VAL A 64 -0.53 -3.45 -12.80
CA VAL A 64 -0.92 -4.86 -12.92
C VAL A 64 -2.37 -4.96 -12.49
N LEU A 65 -3.26 -5.29 -13.43
CA LEU A 65 -4.66 -5.54 -13.07
C LEU A 65 -4.75 -6.91 -12.36
N PRO A 66 -5.44 -7.01 -11.21
CA PRO A 66 -5.67 -8.28 -10.57
C PRO A 66 -6.49 -9.18 -11.50
N GLU A 67 -6.16 -10.47 -11.54
CA GLU A 67 -6.90 -11.43 -12.35
C GLU A 67 -8.41 -11.36 -12.04
N PRO A 68 -9.28 -11.32 -13.07
CA PRO A 68 -10.71 -11.37 -12.86
C PRO A 68 -11.05 -12.64 -12.07
N ARG A 69 -11.71 -12.50 -10.91
CA ARG A 69 -12.24 -13.67 -10.21
C ARG A 69 -13.25 -14.36 -11.13
N ALA A 70 -13.14 -15.68 -11.30
CA ALA A 70 -14.07 -16.45 -12.12
C ALA A 70 -15.53 -16.13 -11.71
N GLY A 71 -16.35 -15.68 -12.68
CA GLY A 71 -17.75 -15.27 -12.46
C GLY A 71 -17.99 -13.80 -12.11
N SER A 72 -17.01 -12.90 -12.30
CA SER A 72 -17.09 -11.49 -11.87
C SER A 72 -17.66 -10.47 -12.88
N GLU A 73 -18.41 -10.90 -13.90
CA GLU A 73 -19.04 -9.97 -14.86
C GLU A 73 -20.00 -8.93 -14.23
N VAL A 74 -20.32 -9.05 -12.93
CA VAL A 74 -21.22 -8.13 -12.21
C VAL A 74 -20.60 -7.59 -10.89
N VAL A 75 -19.28 -7.62 -10.71
CA VAL A 75 -18.65 -7.15 -9.45
C VAL A 75 -18.52 -5.62 -9.35
N ALA A 76 -18.67 -4.88 -10.46
CA ALA A 76 -18.47 -3.43 -10.52
C ALA A 76 -19.71 -2.57 -10.21
N ARG A 77 -20.94 -3.11 -10.18
CA ARG A 77 -22.16 -2.30 -9.95
C ARG A 77 -22.63 -2.29 -8.50
N THR A 78 -22.61 -3.44 -7.83
CA THR A 78 -23.16 -3.60 -6.47
C THR A 78 -22.29 -2.92 -5.41
N ARG A 79 -20.95 -3.05 -5.49
CA ARG A 79 -20.02 -2.44 -4.52
C ARG A 79 -20.04 -0.91 -4.58
N THR A 80 -20.08 -0.36 -5.78
CA THR A 80 -20.08 1.08 -6.06
C THR A 80 -21.40 1.74 -5.63
N TYR A 81 -22.49 0.98 -5.63
CA TYR A 81 -23.78 1.41 -5.06
C TYR A 81 -23.74 1.55 -3.53
N HIS A 82 -23.10 0.61 -2.83
CA HIS A 82 -22.93 0.68 -1.37
C HIS A 82 -22.02 1.85 -0.94
N LEU A 83 -20.97 2.13 -1.72
CA LEU A 83 -20.12 3.30 -1.54
C LEU A 83 -20.91 4.61 -1.64
N ALA A 84 -21.67 4.80 -2.73
CA ALA A 84 -22.46 6.01 -2.96
C ALA A 84 -23.45 6.29 -1.83
N ARG A 85 -24.16 5.27 -1.35
CA ARG A 85 -25.10 5.41 -0.21
C ARG A 85 -24.40 5.77 1.10
N ARG A 86 -23.24 5.19 1.38
CA ARG A 86 -22.50 5.41 2.64
C ARG A 86 -21.91 6.82 2.72
N TYR A 87 -21.43 7.34 1.58
CA TYR A 87 -20.73 8.63 1.51
C TYR A 87 -21.59 9.77 0.94
N ARG A 88 -22.91 9.55 0.77
CA ARG A 88 -23.86 10.54 0.23
C ARG A 88 -23.42 11.14 -1.11
N MET A 89 -22.77 10.34 -1.93
CA MET A 89 -22.36 10.70 -3.29
C MET A 89 -23.35 10.13 -4.29
N ARG A 90 -23.42 10.71 -5.50
CA ARG A 90 -24.15 10.06 -6.58
C ARG A 90 -23.37 8.83 -7.03
N HIS A 91 -24.09 7.76 -7.35
CA HIS A 91 -23.47 6.53 -7.82
C HIS A 91 -22.54 6.76 -9.02
N GLU A 92 -22.96 7.62 -9.95
CA GLU A 92 -22.20 8.00 -11.13
C GLU A 92 -20.86 8.66 -10.79
N ASP A 93 -20.79 9.47 -9.73
CA ASP A 93 -19.55 10.14 -9.33
C ASP A 93 -18.55 9.13 -8.76
N VAL A 94 -19.03 8.14 -8.00
CA VAL A 94 -18.19 7.06 -7.47
C VAL A 94 -17.72 6.13 -8.59
N VAL A 95 -18.58 5.80 -9.55
CA VAL A 95 -18.20 5.00 -10.73
C VAL A 95 -17.10 5.70 -11.51
N ARG A 96 -17.27 6.99 -11.84
CA ARG A 96 -16.26 7.79 -12.56
C ARG A 96 -14.93 7.85 -11.83
N MET A 97 -14.96 8.01 -10.50
CA MET A 97 -13.75 8.01 -9.67
C MET A 97 -13.02 6.66 -9.75
N VAL A 98 -13.75 5.55 -9.57
CA VAL A 98 -13.15 4.21 -9.58
C VAL A 98 -12.64 3.87 -10.98
N GLU A 99 -13.35 4.24 -12.05
CA GLU A 99 -12.90 4.08 -13.44
C GLU A 99 -11.64 4.91 -13.72
N GLY A 100 -11.59 6.17 -13.27
CA GLY A 100 -10.40 7.01 -13.37
C GLY A 100 -9.20 6.47 -12.59
N GLN A 101 -9.42 5.57 -11.62
CA GLN A 101 -8.37 4.84 -10.91
C GLN A 101 -8.14 3.42 -11.48
N HIS A 102 -8.61 3.14 -12.71
CA HIS A 102 -8.49 1.83 -13.36
C HIS A 102 -9.07 0.67 -12.53
N GLY A 103 -10.09 0.95 -11.72
CA GLY A 103 -10.71 -0.05 -10.84
C GLY A 103 -9.89 -0.40 -9.60
N LEU A 104 -8.84 0.35 -9.30
CA LEU A 104 -7.86 0.05 -8.24
C LEU A 104 -7.82 1.12 -7.15
N CYS A 105 -7.33 0.72 -5.99
CA CYS A 105 -6.97 1.61 -4.89
C CYS A 105 -5.84 2.53 -5.33
N VAL A 106 -6.03 3.85 -5.18
CA VAL A 106 -5.04 4.86 -5.62
C VAL A 106 -3.72 4.83 -4.83
N VAL A 107 -3.71 4.18 -3.66
CA VAL A 107 -2.51 4.08 -2.81
C VAL A 107 -1.66 2.87 -3.18
N CYS A 108 -2.27 1.69 -3.34
CA CYS A 108 -1.49 0.45 -3.57
C CYS A 108 -1.51 -0.04 -5.01
N TRP A 109 -2.40 0.48 -5.86
CA TRP A 109 -2.53 0.07 -7.27
C TRP A 109 -2.66 -1.44 -7.50
N ALA A 110 -3.15 -2.17 -6.49
CA ALA A 110 -3.16 -3.64 -6.51
C ALA A 110 -4.50 -4.26 -6.14
N ASN A 111 -5.34 -3.54 -5.39
CA ASN A 111 -6.61 -4.07 -4.87
C ASN A 111 -7.78 -3.18 -5.29
N PRO A 112 -8.96 -3.75 -5.55
CA PRO A 112 -10.15 -2.96 -5.83
C PRO A 112 -10.55 -2.11 -4.61
N PRO A 113 -11.07 -0.89 -4.83
CA PRO A 113 -11.48 -0.03 -3.74
C PRO A 113 -12.79 -0.51 -3.11
N GLU A 114 -12.92 -0.25 -1.81
CA GLU A 114 -14.11 -0.56 -0.99
C GLU A 114 -14.56 0.64 -0.14
N HIS A 115 -13.77 1.72 -0.12
CA HIS A 115 -14.02 2.93 0.64
C HIS A 115 -13.77 4.15 -0.25
N VAL A 116 -14.52 5.23 -0.03
CA VAL A 116 -14.18 6.55 -0.57
C VAL A 116 -13.56 7.33 0.59
N ASP A 117 -12.30 7.71 0.42
CA ASP A 117 -11.57 8.48 1.41
C ASP A 117 -11.95 9.95 1.34
N HIS A 118 -11.89 10.61 2.49
CA HIS A 118 -12.14 12.03 2.62
C HIS A 118 -11.17 12.64 3.62
N CYS A 119 -10.77 13.89 3.37
CA CYS A 119 -9.95 14.63 4.31
C CYS A 119 -10.73 14.85 5.61
N HIS A 120 -10.28 14.29 6.73
CA HIS A 120 -10.91 14.50 8.04
C HIS A 120 -10.82 15.96 8.55
N ARG A 121 -10.06 16.85 7.88
CA ARG A 121 -9.99 18.29 8.18
C ARG A 121 -10.93 19.14 7.33
N SER A 122 -10.94 18.95 6.01
CA SER A 122 -11.76 19.76 5.08
C SER A 122 -13.10 19.11 4.72
N GLY A 123 -13.24 17.80 4.96
CA GLY A 123 -14.39 17.01 4.51
C GLY A 123 -14.37 16.69 3.01
N GLU A 124 -13.36 17.16 2.28
CA GLU A 124 -13.26 16.96 0.83
C GLU A 124 -12.99 15.49 0.51
N VAL A 125 -13.77 14.96 -0.41
CA VAL A 125 -13.57 13.64 -0.98
C VAL A 125 -12.24 13.62 -1.74
N ARG A 126 -11.41 12.62 -1.44
CA ARG A 126 -10.11 12.41 -2.11
C ARG A 126 -10.27 11.37 -3.22
N PHE A 127 -10.11 10.10 -2.87
CA PHE A 127 -10.01 8.99 -3.81
C PHE A 127 -10.62 7.71 -3.22
N ALA A 128 -10.84 6.71 -4.07
CA ALA A 128 -11.30 5.41 -3.63
C ALA A 128 -10.12 4.54 -3.16
N LEU A 129 -10.23 3.97 -1.96
CA LEU A 129 -9.20 3.14 -1.32
C LEU A 129 -9.70 1.72 -1.07
N CYS A 130 -8.79 0.74 -1.08
CA CYS A 130 -9.10 -0.60 -0.58
C CYS A 130 -9.18 -0.59 0.96
N LEU A 131 -9.82 -1.62 1.52
CA LEU A 131 -10.01 -1.75 2.97
C LEU A 131 -8.68 -1.68 3.75
N SER A 132 -7.64 -2.39 3.26
CA SER A 132 -6.35 -2.44 3.94
C SER A 132 -5.65 -1.08 3.99
N CYS A 133 -5.59 -0.36 2.85
CA CYS A 133 -4.97 0.96 2.81
C CYS A 133 -5.73 1.96 3.68
N ASN A 134 -7.06 2.02 3.55
CA ASN A 134 -7.91 2.91 4.35
C ASN A 134 -7.74 2.65 5.86
N THR A 135 -7.81 1.39 6.27
CA THR A 135 -7.67 1.02 7.69
C THR A 135 -6.25 1.27 8.20
N GLY A 136 -5.23 0.91 7.41
CA GLY A 136 -3.82 1.13 7.78
C GLY A 136 -3.50 2.61 7.98
N ILE A 137 -3.97 3.48 7.09
CA ILE A 137 -3.85 4.94 7.21
C ILE A 137 -4.52 5.43 8.50
N GLY A 138 -5.75 4.97 8.78
CA GLY A 138 -6.47 5.31 10.01
C GLY A 138 -5.78 4.82 11.28
N GLN A 139 -5.12 3.65 11.26
CA GLN A 139 -4.31 3.16 12.38
C GLN A 139 -3.09 4.06 12.66
N PHE A 140 -2.56 4.72 11.64
CA PHE A 140 -1.55 5.76 11.75
C PHE A 140 -2.15 7.17 11.95
N ARG A 141 -3.44 7.25 12.30
CA ARG A 141 -4.18 8.48 12.63
C ARG A 141 -4.23 9.50 11.50
N ASP A 142 -4.15 9.03 10.26
CA ASP A 142 -4.12 9.89 9.07
C ASP A 142 -2.96 10.91 9.09
N GLU A 143 -1.90 10.62 9.85
CA GLU A 143 -0.72 11.48 10.01
C GLU A 143 0.46 10.95 9.17
N ALA A 144 0.81 11.65 8.09
CA ALA A 144 1.96 11.29 7.24
C ALA A 144 3.25 11.11 8.05
N GLY A 145 3.45 11.96 9.07
CA GLY A 145 4.60 11.85 9.97
C GLY A 145 4.66 10.55 10.76
N VAL A 146 3.53 9.94 11.12
CA VAL A 146 3.50 8.63 11.80
C VAL A 146 3.84 7.53 10.81
N VAL A 147 3.31 7.59 9.58
CA VAL A 147 3.62 6.65 8.49
C VAL A 147 5.12 6.67 8.15
N ARG A 148 5.73 7.86 8.05
CA ARG A 148 7.19 7.99 7.86
C ARG A 148 8.01 7.41 9.00
N ARG A 149 7.57 7.56 10.25
CA ARG A 149 8.24 6.88 11.37
C ARG A 149 8.11 5.37 11.27
N ALA A 150 6.98 4.85 10.78
CA ALA A 150 6.82 3.43 10.51
C ALA A 150 7.78 2.93 9.42
N LEU A 151 7.99 3.72 8.36
CA LEU A 151 9.01 3.44 7.33
C LEU A 151 10.42 3.37 7.91
N SER A 152 10.84 4.40 8.65
CA SER A 152 12.15 4.42 9.31
C SER A 152 12.32 3.24 10.27
N TYR A 153 11.26 2.88 11.00
CA TYR A 153 11.25 1.74 11.91
C TYR A 153 11.49 0.40 11.19
N LEU A 154 10.95 0.22 9.97
CA LEU A 154 11.22 -0.97 9.16
C LEU A 154 12.64 -0.97 8.56
N GLY A 155 13.16 0.21 8.18
CA GLY A 155 14.47 0.36 7.54
C GLY A 155 15.68 0.18 8.46
N ALA A 156 15.49 0.21 9.79
CA ALA A 156 16.59 0.09 10.76
C ALA A 156 17.21 -1.33 10.85
N VAL A 157 16.78 -2.30 10.04
CA VAL A 157 17.15 -3.73 10.12
C VAL A 157 17.90 -4.25 8.88
N VAL A 158 18.43 -3.37 8.03
CA VAL A 158 19.24 -3.80 6.87
C VAL A 158 20.65 -4.11 7.37
N GLY A 159 20.95 -5.40 7.57
CA GLY A 159 22.31 -5.87 7.86
C GLY A 159 23.23 -5.74 6.64
N GLU A 160 24.53 -5.88 6.88
CA GLU A 160 25.58 -5.92 5.86
C GLU A 160 25.19 -6.93 4.75
N PHE A 161 25.21 -6.49 3.50
CA PHE A 161 25.08 -7.39 2.37
C PHE A 161 26.44 -8.04 2.11
N ASP A 162 26.49 -9.36 2.08
CA ASP A 162 27.67 -10.07 1.59
C ASP A 162 27.82 -9.75 0.10
N GLU A 163 28.99 -9.22 -0.30
CA GLU A 163 29.34 -9.10 -1.72
C GLU A 163 29.43 -10.50 -2.32
N VAL A 164 28.58 -10.76 -3.32
CA VAL A 164 28.61 -12.01 -4.10
C VAL A 164 29.41 -11.76 -5.38
N GLU A 165 30.56 -12.42 -5.52
CA GLU A 165 31.31 -12.43 -6.78
C GLU A 165 30.68 -13.44 -7.75
N LEU A 166 30.32 -12.97 -8.96
CA LEU A 166 29.78 -13.81 -10.04
C LEU A 166 30.80 -13.89 -11.18
N SER A 167 30.94 -15.06 -11.80
CA SER A 167 31.71 -15.18 -13.04
C SER A 167 31.00 -14.51 -14.22
N GLU A 168 31.75 -14.20 -15.28
CA GLU A 168 31.20 -13.55 -16.50
C GLU A 168 30.08 -14.39 -17.14
N GLY A 169 30.22 -15.72 -17.16
CA GLY A 169 29.19 -16.62 -17.67
C GLY A 169 27.91 -16.65 -16.81
N GLU A 170 28.05 -16.63 -15.48
CA GLU A 170 26.91 -16.55 -14.56
C GLU A 170 26.20 -15.21 -14.67
N LEU A 171 26.95 -14.12 -14.87
CA LEU A 171 26.40 -12.79 -15.08
C LEU A 171 25.59 -12.73 -16.39
N GLU A 172 26.11 -13.27 -17.49
CA GLU A 172 25.38 -13.31 -18.76
C GLU A 172 24.07 -14.13 -18.66
N GLU A 173 24.10 -15.28 -17.98
CA GLU A 173 22.91 -16.10 -17.78
C GLU A 173 21.87 -15.37 -16.93
N PHE A 174 22.31 -14.69 -15.87
CA PHE A 174 21.46 -13.88 -15.02
C PHE A 174 20.77 -12.75 -15.80
N VAL A 175 21.53 -12.01 -16.62
CA VAL A 175 20.98 -10.93 -17.45
C VAL A 175 19.93 -11.47 -18.43
N ARG A 176 20.20 -12.59 -19.10
CA ARG A 176 19.22 -13.20 -20.03
C ARG A 176 17.95 -13.67 -19.31
N ALA A 177 18.10 -14.21 -18.10
CA ALA A 177 16.97 -14.63 -17.29
C ALA A 177 16.12 -13.43 -16.84
N ASP A 178 16.78 -12.34 -16.43
CA ASP A 178 16.15 -11.08 -16.06
C ASP A 178 15.38 -10.47 -17.25
N ASP A 179 16.01 -10.38 -18.43
CA ASP A 179 15.37 -9.88 -19.66
C ASP A 179 14.07 -10.64 -20.00
N ARG A 180 14.07 -11.98 -19.88
CA ARG A 180 12.86 -12.78 -20.09
C ARG A 180 11.79 -12.47 -19.05
N LEU A 181 12.15 -12.39 -17.77
CA LEU A 181 11.23 -12.09 -16.69
C LEU A 181 10.57 -10.71 -16.88
N TRP A 182 11.36 -9.71 -17.27
CA TRP A 182 10.84 -8.38 -17.58
C TRP A 182 9.95 -8.37 -18.82
N ALA A 183 10.31 -9.09 -19.88
CA ALA A 183 9.47 -9.20 -21.07
C ALA A 183 8.11 -9.84 -20.75
N GLU A 184 8.10 -10.93 -19.98
CA GLU A 184 6.89 -11.58 -19.48
C GLU A 184 6.06 -10.62 -18.60
N PHE A 185 6.70 -9.93 -17.65
CA PHE A 185 6.03 -8.94 -16.80
C PHE A 185 5.36 -7.84 -17.64
N TYR A 186 6.09 -7.20 -18.55
CA TYR A 186 5.57 -6.12 -19.39
C TYR A 186 4.46 -6.57 -20.34
N SER A 187 4.38 -7.86 -20.67
CA SER A 187 3.25 -8.42 -21.44
C SER A 187 1.95 -8.52 -20.63
N SER A 188 2.04 -8.51 -19.29
CA SER A 188 0.92 -8.70 -18.37
C SER A 188 0.36 -7.39 -17.77
N VAL A 189 1.08 -6.28 -17.92
CA VAL A 189 0.69 -4.98 -17.36
C VAL A 189 -0.21 -4.19 -18.31
N THR A 190 -1.03 -3.32 -17.74
CA THR A 190 -1.81 -2.32 -18.47
C THR A 190 -1.11 -0.97 -18.36
N ARG A 191 -0.82 -0.32 -19.50
CA ARG A 191 -0.31 1.06 -19.51
C ARG A 191 -1.40 2.03 -19.07
N VAL A 192 -1.00 2.99 -18.24
CA VAL A 192 -1.85 4.06 -17.72
C VAL A 192 -1.45 5.34 -18.45
N GLY A 193 -2.34 5.81 -19.34
CA GLY A 193 -2.14 6.97 -20.21
C GLY A 193 -3.36 7.22 -21.10
#